data_AF-A0A9C8JEG0-F1
#
_entry.id   AF-A0A9C8JEG0-F1
#
_cell.length_a   1.000
_cell.length_b   1.000
_cell.length_c   1.000
_cell.angle_alpha   90.00
_cell.angle_beta   90.00
_cell.angle_gamma   90.00
#
_symmetry.space_group_name_H-M   'P 1'
#
loop_
_entity.id
_entity.type
_entity.pdbx_description
1 polymer ?
#
loop_
_entity_poly.entity_id
_entity_poly.type
_entity_poly.pdbx_seq_one_letter_code
_entity_poly.pdbx_strand_id
1 'polypeptide(L)'
;MNLDLIRDPIPQLLRKIAIPASVGMFFNTMYYVVDNFYAGMLSSTALAGISLAAPIYFMGLAISIGVGQGTSALVGNSLGAARQQEAEQIAGSALSFAWVCALAMGLLVHDIDDLVGKRLPTLPLMSIGMRIFYR
;
A
#
# COMPACT_ATOMS: atom_id res chain seq x y z
N MET A 1 20.09 -17.20 6.12
CA MET A 1 20.25 -16.84 7.54
C MET A 1 19.37 -17.79 8.34
N ASN A 2 19.96 -18.65 9.18
CA ASN A 2 19.21 -19.56 10.04
C ASN A 2 18.95 -18.79 11.36
N LEU A 3 17.80 -18.11 11.43
CA LEU A 3 17.36 -17.31 12.57
C LEU A 3 16.31 -18.12 13.32
N ASP A 4 16.67 -18.61 14.50
CA ASP A 4 15.73 -19.37 15.33
C ASP A 4 15.07 -18.42 16.32
N LEU A 5 13.88 -17.94 15.94
CA LEU A 5 13.09 -16.95 16.68
C LEU A 5 12.76 -17.38 18.12
N ILE A 6 12.89 -18.69 18.42
CA ILE A 6 12.53 -19.30 19.70
C ILE A 6 13.75 -19.52 20.60
N ARG A 7 14.95 -19.72 20.01
CA ARG A 7 16.15 -20.14 20.75
C ARG A 7 17.21 -19.06 20.89
N ASP A 8 17.25 -18.10 19.98
CA ASP A 8 18.28 -17.06 19.99
C ASP A 8 18.06 -16.00 21.09
N PRO A 9 19.12 -15.40 21.65
CA PRO A 9 19.00 -14.37 22.68
C PRO A 9 18.28 -13.13 22.14
N ILE A 10 17.23 -12.71 22.85
CA ILE A 10 16.31 -11.60 22.49
C ILE A 10 17.04 -10.35 21.97
N PRO A 11 18.13 -9.84 22.61
CA PRO A 11 18.80 -8.61 22.14
C PRO A 11 19.46 -8.75 20.76
N GLN A 12 20.01 -9.93 20.44
CA GLN A 12 20.61 -10.17 19.12
C GLN A 12 19.52 -10.32 18.06
N LEU A 13 18.43 -11.02 18.40
CA LEU A 13 17.30 -11.22 17.51
C LEU A 13 16.63 -9.89 17.14
N LEU A 14 16.38 -9.05 18.16
CA LEU A 14 15.87 -7.70 17.98
C LEU A 14 16.74 -6.89 17.04
N ARG A 15 18.06 -6.85 17.23
CA ARG A 15 18.95 -6.11 16.33
C ARG A 15 18.92 -6.65 14.90
N LYS A 16 18.92 -7.97 14.73
CA LYS A 16 18.91 -8.61 13.40
C LYS A 16 17.61 -8.37 12.62
N ILE A 17 16.49 -8.14 13.29
CA ILE A 17 15.19 -7.89 12.64
C ILE A 17 14.88 -6.39 12.56
N ALA A 18 15.08 -5.66 13.66
CA ALA A 18 14.71 -4.26 13.78
C ALA A 18 15.61 -3.34 12.96
N ILE A 19 16.91 -3.64 12.82
CA ILE A 19 17.82 -2.81 12.02
C ILE A 19 17.41 -2.85 10.53
N PRO A 20 17.27 -4.04 9.88
CA PRO A 20 16.79 -4.09 8.50
C PRO A 20 15.40 -3.46 8.32
N ALA A 21 14.46 -3.74 9.24
CA ALA A 21 13.11 -3.20 9.18
C ALA A 21 13.11 -1.67 9.26
N SER A 22 13.86 -1.09 10.20
CA SER A 22 13.98 0.37 10.37
C SER A 22 14.62 1.03 9.15
N VAL A 23 15.68 0.43 8.59
CA VAL A 23 16.31 0.93 7.36
C VAL A 23 15.32 0.90 6.20
N GLY A 24 14.58 -0.20 6.03
CA GLY A 24 13.53 -0.30 5.01
C GLY A 24 12.46 0.77 5.17
N MET A 25 12.00 1.00 6.40
CA MET A 25 10.98 2.00 6.71
C MET A 25 11.48 3.44 6.50
N PHE A 26 12.76 3.70 6.77
CA PHE A 26 13.42 4.98 6.51
C PHE A 26 13.45 5.29 5.00
N PHE A 27 13.91 4.34 4.18
CA PHE A 27 13.93 4.53 2.72
C PHE A 27 12.52 4.63 2.14
N ASN A 28 11.56 3.87 2.65
CA ASN A 28 10.16 3.95 2.25
C ASN A 28 9.58 5.36 2.50
N THR A 29 9.83 5.93 3.68
CA THR A 29 9.39 7.29 4.02
C THR A 29 10.11 8.33 3.17
N MET A 30 11.43 8.18 2.97
CA MET A 30 12.22 9.10 2.14
C MET A 30 11.73 9.10 0.68
N TYR A 31 11.33 7.93 0.15
CA TYR A 31 10.72 7.82 -1.17
C TYR A 31 9.44 8.65 -1.27
N TYR A 32 8.52 8.54 -0.30
CA TYR A 32 7.31 9.36 -0.29
C TYR A 32 7.57 10.87 -0.23
N VAL A 33 8.57 11.29 0.53
CA VAL A 33 8.95 12.71 0.64
C VAL A 33 9.51 13.22 -0.68
N VAL A 34 10.43 12.47 -1.28
CA VAL A 34 11.07 12.81 -2.56
C VAL A 34 10.02 12.87 -3.67
N ASP A 35 9.15 11.86 -3.75
CA ASP A 35 8.07 11.81 -4.75
C ASP A 35 7.15 13.04 -4.65
N ASN A 36 6.65 13.36 -3.45
CA ASN A 36 5.83 14.55 -3.23
C ASN A 36 6.56 15.86 -3.53
N PHE A 37 7.85 15.95 -3.20
CA PHE A 37 8.66 17.13 -3.45
C PHE A 37 8.82 17.39 -4.96
N TYR A 38 9.18 16.36 -5.74
CA TYR A 38 9.29 16.49 -7.19
C TYR A 38 7.93 16.71 -7.86
N ALA A 39 6.86 16.07 -7.37
CA ALA A 39 5.50 16.32 -7.83
C ALA A 39 5.06 17.77 -7.63
N GLY A 40 5.43 18.39 -6.50
CA GLY A 40 5.19 19.81 -6.23
C GLY A 40 5.98 20.76 -7.14
N MET A 41 7.16 20.36 -7.60
CA MET A 41 7.99 21.15 -8.52
C MET A 41 7.52 21.11 -9.98
N LEU A 42 6.81 20.07 -10.40
CA LEU A 42 6.41 19.85 -11.81
C LEU A 42 5.32 20.82 -12.30
N SER A 43 4.29 21.11 -11.48
CA SER A 43 3.27 22.13 -11.81
C SER A 43 2.32 22.37 -10.64
N SER A 44 1.87 23.61 -10.43
CA SER A 44 0.77 23.92 -9.49
C SER A 44 -0.53 23.18 -9.83
N THR A 45 -0.76 22.87 -11.11
CA THR A 45 -1.92 22.10 -11.57
C THR A 45 -1.78 20.61 -11.24
N ALA A 46 -0.54 20.08 -11.23
CA ALA A 46 -0.25 18.71 -10.81
C ALA A 46 -0.55 18.52 -9.32
N LEU A 47 -0.07 19.44 -8.49
CA LEU A 47 -0.25 19.39 -7.04
C LEU A 47 -1.74 19.54 -6.63
N ALA A 48 -2.50 20.36 -7.36
CA ALA A 48 -3.95 20.47 -7.18
C ALA A 48 -4.67 19.15 -7.52
N GLY A 49 -4.26 18.47 -8.59
CA GLY A 49 -4.79 17.15 -8.97
C GLY A 49 -4.51 16.07 -7.92
N ILE A 50 -3.29 16.03 -7.37
CA ILE A 50 -2.91 15.11 -6.29
C ILE A 50 -3.77 15.36 -5.04
N SER A 51 -3.98 16.63 -4.68
CA SER A 51 -4.79 17.00 -3.52
C SER A 51 -6.25 16.58 -3.65
N LEU A 52 -6.80 16.63 -4.88
CA LEU A 52 -8.17 16.19 -5.17
C LEU A 52 -8.30 14.65 -5.14
N ALA A 53 -7.26 13.94 -5.58
CA ALA A 53 -7.22 12.47 -5.54
C ALA A 53 -6.87 11.89 -4.16
N ALA A 54 -6.29 12.69 -3.26
CA ALA A 54 -5.80 12.25 -1.96
C ALA A 54 -6.82 11.47 -1.12
N PRO A 55 -8.11 11.86 -0.99
CA PRO A 55 -9.08 11.10 -0.21
C PRO A 55 -9.29 9.68 -0.73
N ILE A 56 -9.37 9.51 -2.06
CA ILE A 56 -9.57 8.21 -2.71
C ILE A 56 -8.32 7.35 -2.51
N TYR A 57 -7.13 7.95 -2.66
CA TYR A 57 -5.86 7.28 -2.39
C TYR A 57 -5.77 6.79 -0.94
N PHE A 58 -6.09 7.63 0.04
CA PHE A 58 -6.07 7.25 1.46
C PHE A 58 -7.07 6.14 1.80
N MET A 59 -8.25 6.13 1.17
CA MET A 59 -9.21 5.02 1.34
C MET A 59 -8.63 3.70 0.84
N GLY A 60 -8.05 3.68 -0.37
CA GLY A 60 -7.41 2.49 -0.91
C GLY A 60 -6.22 2.03 -0.06
N LEU A 61 -5.42 2.98 0.42
CA LEU A 61 -4.29 2.71 1.30
C LEU A 61 -4.74 2.10 2.63
N ALA A 62 -5.78 2.63 3.26
CA ALA A 62 -6.32 2.13 4.52
C ALA A 62 -6.83 0.69 4.41
N ILE A 63 -7.56 0.37 3.33
CA ILE A 63 -8.03 -1.00 3.06
C ILE A 63 -6.84 -1.94 2.85
N SER A 64 -5.86 -1.52 2.05
CA SER A 64 -4.67 -2.34 1.75
C SER A 64 -3.87 -2.65 3.02
N ILE A 65 -3.65 -1.65 3.87
CA ILE A 65 -2.98 -1.82 5.17
C ILE A 65 -3.83 -2.72 6.08
N GLY A 66 -5.13 -2.50 6.17
CA GLY A 66 -6.03 -3.29 7.01
C GLY A 66 -6.00 -4.78 6.66
N VAL A 67 -6.13 -5.11 5.37
CA VAL A 67 -6.08 -6.50 4.89
C VAL A 67 -4.71 -7.12 5.10
N GLY A 68 -3.64 -6.40 4.76
CA GLY A 68 -2.26 -6.89 4.93
C GLY A 68 -1.90 -7.17 6.38
N GLN A 69 -2.19 -6.22 7.28
CA GLN A 69 -1.88 -6.36 8.70
C GLN A 69 -2.77 -7.40 9.38
N GLY A 70 -4.07 -7.47 9.04
CA GLY A 70 -4.97 -8.49 9.55
C GLY A 70 -4.54 -9.90 9.13
N THR A 71 -4.15 -10.07 7.87
CA THR A 71 -3.62 -11.34 7.36
C THR A 71 -2.32 -11.72 8.06
N SER A 72 -1.38 -10.79 8.19
CA SER A 72 -0.09 -11.03 8.85
C SER A 72 -0.27 -11.47 10.31
N ALA A 73 -1.22 -10.85 11.03
CA ALA A 73 -1.55 -11.24 12.40
C ALA A 73 -2.14 -12.66 12.48
N LEU A 74 -3.08 -13.01 11.60
CA LEU A 74 -3.70 -14.35 11.56
C LEU A 74 -2.68 -15.43 11.18
N VAL A 75 -1.87 -15.19 10.14
CA VAL A 75 -0.80 -16.09 9.70
C VAL A 75 0.24 -16.27 10.81
N GLY A 76 0.68 -15.19 11.44
CA GLY A 76 1.63 -15.22 12.55
C GLY A 76 1.10 -16.02 13.74
N ASN A 77 -0.18 -15.88 14.07
CA ASN A 77 -0.84 -16.63 15.12
C ASN A 77 -0.91 -18.14 14.81
N SER A 78 -1.28 -18.52 13.58
CA SER A 78 -1.35 -19.93 13.17
C SER A 78 0.03 -20.59 13.10
N LEU A 79 1.04 -19.87 12.61
CA LEU A 79 2.44 -20.33 12.62
C LEU A 79 2.96 -20.49 14.07
N GLY A 80 2.65 -19.54 14.96
CA GLY A 80 3.00 -19.63 16.38
C GLY A 80 2.35 -20.81 17.09
N ALA A 81 1.17 -21.23 16.66
CA ALA A 81 0.47 -22.42 17.15
C ALA A 81 0.92 -23.73 16.47
N ALA A 82 1.99 -23.72 15.66
CA ALA A 82 2.47 -24.85 14.86
C ALA A 82 1.42 -25.42 13.86
N ARG A 83 0.41 -24.63 13.48
CA ARG A 83 -0.65 -24.99 12.52
C ARG A 83 -0.29 -24.49 11.12
N GLN A 84 0.68 -25.14 10.51
CA GLN A 84 1.25 -24.71 9.23
C GLN A 84 0.23 -24.76 8.07
N GLN A 85 -0.59 -25.81 8.03
CA GLN A 85 -1.63 -25.98 7.00
C GLN A 85 -2.72 -24.90 7.08
N GLU A 86 -3.09 -24.48 8.30
CA GLU A 86 -4.04 -23.39 8.52
C GLU A 86 -3.45 -22.04 8.10
N ALA A 87 -2.16 -21.80 8.39
CA ALA A 87 -1.45 -20.60 7.95
C ALA A 87 -1.43 -20.48 6.41
N GLU A 88 -1.19 -21.59 5.69
CA GLU A 88 -1.24 -21.63 4.23
C GLU A 88 -2.64 -21.34 3.68
N GLN A 89 -3.68 -21.92 4.29
CA GLN A 89 -5.08 -21.66 3.89
C GLN A 89 -5.47 -20.20 4.11
N ILE A 90 -5.07 -19.60 5.25
CA ILE A 90 -5.30 -18.18 5.53
C ILE A 90 -4.57 -17.32 4.50
N ALA A 91 -3.31 -17.60 4.21
CA ALA A 91 -2.54 -16.85 3.22
C ALA A 91 -3.15 -16.93 1.82
N GLY A 92 -3.59 -18.12 1.39
CA GLY A 92 -4.28 -18.30 0.11
C GLY A 92 -5.61 -17.55 0.04
N SER A 93 -6.43 -17.66 1.08
CA SER A 93 -7.73 -16.95 1.16
C SER A 93 -7.54 -15.43 1.18
N ALA A 94 -6.52 -14.94 1.89
CA ALA A 94 -6.18 -13.53 1.94
C ALA A 94 -5.71 -13.00 0.58
N LEU A 95 -4.96 -13.78 -0.19
CA LEU A 95 -4.56 -13.41 -1.54
C LEU A 95 -5.78 -13.28 -2.48
N SER A 96 -6.69 -14.26 -2.44
CA SER A 96 -7.95 -14.19 -3.20
C SER A 96 -8.79 -12.99 -2.77
N PHE A 97 -8.89 -12.72 -1.48
CA PHE A 97 -9.59 -11.55 -0.95
C PHE A 97 -8.95 -10.23 -1.40
N ALA A 98 -7.61 -10.14 -1.39
CA ALA A 98 -6.88 -8.97 -1.88
C ALA A 98 -7.18 -8.69 -3.36
N TRP A 99 -7.27 -9.73 -4.20
CA TRP A 99 -7.68 -9.58 -5.60
C TRP A 99 -9.09 -9.02 -5.74
N VAL A 100 -10.04 -9.51 -4.95
CA VAL A 100 -11.42 -9.01 -4.94
C VAL A 100 -11.46 -7.55 -4.50
N CYS A 101 -10.73 -7.18 -3.44
CA CYS A 101 -10.61 -5.79 -3.00
C CYS A 101 -9.98 -4.89 -4.06
N ALA A 102 -8.93 -5.37 -4.74
CA ALA A 102 -8.27 -4.62 -5.81
C ALA A 102 -9.20 -4.35 -6.99
N LEU A 103 -9.97 -5.36 -7.43
CA LEU A 103 -10.97 -5.20 -8.48
C LEU A 103 -12.08 -4.24 -8.07
N ALA A 104 -12.62 -4.37 -6.86
CA ALA A 104 -13.67 -3.49 -6.35
C ALA A 104 -13.20 -2.03 -6.27
N MET A 105 -11.96 -1.80 -5.79
CA MET A 105 -11.39 -0.45 -5.72
C MET A 105 -11.13 0.11 -7.12
N GLY A 106 -10.65 -0.71 -8.06
CA GLY A 106 -10.43 -0.31 -9.45
C GLY A 106 -11.72 0.13 -10.15
N LEU A 107 -12.82 -0.61 -9.94
CA LEU A 107 -14.15 -0.24 -10.44
C LEU A 107 -14.65 1.07 -9.83
N LEU A 108 -14.48 1.23 -8.51
CA LEU A 108 -14.85 2.46 -7.81
C LEU A 108 -14.10 3.68 -8.34
N VAL A 109 -12.80 3.55 -8.62
CA VAL A 109 -12.00 4.62 -9.22
C VAL A 109 -12.49 4.93 -10.64
N HIS A 110 -12.82 3.91 -11.44
CA HIS A 110 -13.36 4.09 -12.78
C HIS A 110 -14.72 4.83 -12.77
N ASP A 111 -15.65 4.43 -11.90
CA ASP A 111 -16.95 5.11 -11.75
C ASP A 111 -16.79 6.58 -11.32
N ILE A 112 -15.83 6.86 -10.44
CA ILE A 112 -15.54 8.24 -10.02
C ILE A 112 -14.97 9.05 -11.18
N ASP A 113 -14.03 8.51 -11.96
CA ASP A 113 -13.46 9.21 -13.12
C ASP A 113 -14.54 9.51 -14.18
N ASP A 114 -15.43 8.56 -14.48
CA ASP A 114 -16.55 8.75 -15.41
C ASP A 114 -17.55 9.81 -14.91
N LEU A 115 -17.87 9.80 -13.60
CA LEU A 115 -18.76 10.79 -12.99
C LEU A 115 -18.15 12.20 -13.04
N VAL A 116 -16.85 12.32 -12.77
CA VAL A 116 -16.11 13.59 -12.81
C VAL A 116 -15.99 14.07 -14.26
N GLY A 117 -15.67 13.19 -15.21
CA GLY A 117 -15.58 13.51 -16.64
C GLY A 117 -16.89 14.03 -17.23
N LYS A 118 -18.04 13.49 -16.78
CA LYS A 118 -19.38 13.98 -17.17
C LYS A 118 -19.73 15.36 -16.59
N ARG A 119 -19.25 15.69 -15.40
CA ARG A 119 -19.57 16.97 -14.70
C ARG A 119 -18.58 18.09 -14.97
N LEU A 120 -17.32 17.76 -15.27
CA LEU A 120 -16.22 18.71 -15.49
C LEU A 120 -15.39 18.23 -16.70
N PRO A 121 -15.85 18.46 -17.95
CA PRO A 121 -15.19 17.95 -19.16
C PRO A 121 -13.77 18.49 -19.39
N THR A 122 -13.32 19.48 -18.60
CA THR A 122 -11.97 20.05 -18.63
C THR A 122 -10.99 19.44 -17.63
N LEU A 123 -11.45 18.60 -16.69
CA LEU A 123 -10.61 17.92 -15.68
C LEU A 123 -10.81 16.39 -15.67
N PRO A 124 -10.41 15.64 -16.71
CA PRO A 124 -10.26 14.21 -16.55
C PRO A 124 -9.09 13.96 -15.58
N LEU A 125 -9.38 13.43 -14.39
CA LEU A 125 -8.41 13.16 -13.32
C LEU A 125 -7.24 12.29 -13.83
N MET A 126 -7.56 11.32 -14.70
CA MET A 126 -6.56 10.47 -15.38
C MET A 126 -5.72 11.22 -16.43
N SER A 127 -6.28 12.20 -17.15
CA SER A 127 -5.55 12.92 -18.21
C SER A 127 -4.51 13.91 -17.68
N ILE A 128 -4.73 14.45 -16.47
CA ILE A 128 -3.79 15.37 -15.82
C ILE A 128 -2.56 14.57 -15.37
N GLY A 129 -2.76 13.44 -14.70
CA GLY A 129 -1.66 12.53 -14.31
C GLY A 129 -0.88 12.00 -15.51
N MET A 130 -1.55 11.53 -16.57
CA MET A 130 -0.89 11.05 -17.80
C MET A 130 -0.18 12.16 -18.58
N ARG A 131 -0.71 13.40 -18.63
CA ARG A 131 -0.03 14.51 -19.34
C ARG A 131 1.19 15.05 -18.61
N ILE A 132 1.26 14.94 -17.28
CA ILE A 132 2.40 15.39 -16.48
C ILE A 132 3.55 14.37 -16.54
N PHE A 133 3.25 13.08 -16.57
CA PHE A 133 4.28 12.02 -16.58
C PHE A 133 4.87 11.75 -17.99
N TYR A 134 4.21 12.19 -19.06
CA TYR A 134 4.59 11.88 -20.44
C TYR A 134 5.13 13.09 -21.24
N ARG A 135 5.54 14.17 -20.56
CA ARG A 135 6.20 15.33 -21.17
C ARG A 135 7.56 15.60 -20.56
#